data_AF-A0A955C0Q1-F1
#
_entry.id   AF-A0A955C0Q1-F1
#
_cell.length_a   1.000
_cell.length_b   1.000
_cell.length_c   1.000
_cell.angle_alpha   90.00
_cell.angle_beta   90.00
_cell.angle_gamma   90.00
#
_symmetry.space_group_name_H-M   'P 1'
#
loop_
_entity.id
_entity.type
_entity.pdbx_description
1 polymer ?
#
loop_
_entity_poly.entity_id
_entity_poly.type
_entity_poly.pdbx_seq_one_letter_code
_entity_poly.pdbx_strand_id
1 'polypeptide(L)'
;MTSRARLYASSGVLLALLSAGCESPGFRAAKAQSEERWQAARAKVKAQLAADQLESGNITAAAVELAEATRQDPDNQELIPLRAKVHLAAGELNQAQRALESGYGPDSSPEIDYLLGVVWQQRERWDAALECFERAARKAPREVA
;
A
#
# COMPACT_ATOMS: atom_id res chain seq x y z
N MET A 1 -3.74 79.33 9.30
CA MET A 1 -2.76 78.28 9.70
C MET A 1 -3.54 77.00 9.97
N THR A 2 -3.20 75.95 9.24
CA THR A 2 -3.95 74.71 9.05
C THR A 2 -3.69 73.69 10.16
N SER A 3 -4.74 73.07 10.72
CA SER A 3 -4.60 71.82 11.48
C SER A 3 -5.50 70.75 10.87
N ARG A 4 -4.89 69.84 10.10
CA ARG A 4 -5.45 68.57 9.67
C ARG A 4 -4.91 67.51 10.62
N ALA A 5 -5.67 67.18 11.66
CA ALA A 5 -5.36 66.05 12.54
C ALA A 5 -5.67 64.75 11.79
N ARG A 6 -4.64 63.90 11.68
CA ARG A 6 -4.60 62.67 10.89
C ARG A 6 -5.47 61.59 11.53
N LEU A 7 -6.57 61.20 10.88
CA LEU A 7 -7.21 59.89 11.08
C LEU A 7 -6.33 58.82 10.40
N TYR A 8 -5.38 58.22 11.12
CA TYR A 8 -4.74 56.98 10.68
C TYR A 8 -4.23 56.21 11.92
N ALA A 9 -5.14 55.64 12.70
CA ALA A 9 -4.77 54.75 13.81
C ALA A 9 -5.60 53.47 13.91
N SER A 10 -6.44 53.16 12.92
CA SER A 10 -7.35 52.01 12.98
C SER A 10 -7.18 50.95 11.89
N SER A 11 -6.28 51.13 10.90
CA SER A 11 -6.08 50.14 9.83
C SER A 11 -5.03 49.05 10.12
N GLY A 12 -4.24 49.17 11.20
CA GLY A 12 -3.12 48.23 11.45
C GLY A 12 -3.51 46.92 12.15
N VAL A 13 -4.59 46.90 12.93
CA VAL A 13 -4.90 45.76 13.83
C VAL A 13 -5.74 44.68 13.13
N LEU A 14 -6.52 45.04 12.11
CA LEU A 14 -7.38 44.08 11.39
C LEU A 14 -6.62 43.14 10.44
N LEU A 15 -5.37 43.44 10.07
CA LEU A 15 -4.59 42.59 9.17
C LEU A 15 -3.81 41.46 9.88
N ALA A 16 -3.72 41.49 11.22
CA ALA A 16 -2.93 40.53 11.99
C ALA A 16 -3.69 39.25 12.37
N LEU A 17 -5.01 39.17 12.15
CA LEU A 17 -5.85 38.03 12.56
C LEU A 17 -6.07 36.99 11.46
N LEU A 18 -5.63 37.23 10.22
CA LEU A 18 -5.84 36.30 9.09
C LEU A 18 -4.70 35.28 8.89
N SER A 19 -3.51 35.51 9.47
CA SER A 19 -2.37 34.59 9.35
C SER A 19 -2.35 33.49 10.42
N ALA A 20 -3.07 33.66 11.53
CA ALA A 20 -3.09 32.69 12.63
C ALA A 20 -4.11 31.54 12.43
N GLY A 21 -4.99 31.62 11.42
CA GLY A 21 -6.07 30.65 11.20
C GLY A 21 -5.64 29.33 10.54
N CYS A 22 -4.53 29.30 9.80
CA CYS A 22 -4.09 28.11 9.05
C CYS A 22 -3.30 27.08 9.87
N GLU A 23 -3.02 27.34 11.16
CA GLU A 23 -2.16 26.48 11.98
C GLU A 23 -2.81 25.97 13.27
N SER A 24 -4.14 25.99 13.36
CA SER A 24 -4.80 25.31 14.47
C SER A 24 -4.49 23.80 14.44
N PRO A 25 -4.30 23.15 15.60
CA PRO A 25 -4.05 21.70 15.67
C PRO A 25 -5.11 20.88 14.93
N GLY A 26 -6.37 21.33 14.95
CA GLY A 26 -7.47 20.68 14.22
C GLY A 26 -7.32 20.75 12.70
N PHE A 27 -6.86 21.87 12.14
CA PHE A 27 -6.59 21.99 10.70
C PHE A 27 -5.42 21.10 10.26
N ARG A 28 -4.33 21.03 11.06
CA ARG A 28 -3.20 20.13 10.78
C ARG A 28 -3.62 18.65 10.81
N ALA A 29 -4.42 18.25 11.80
CA ALA A 29 -4.95 16.90 11.90
C ALA A 29 -5.89 16.55 10.72
N ALA A 30 -6.78 17.46 10.34
CA ALA A 30 -7.66 17.28 9.18
C ALA A 30 -6.87 17.16 7.87
N LYS A 31 -5.82 17.97 7.69
CA LYS A 31 -4.92 17.89 6.53
C LYS A 31 -4.17 16.56 6.49
N ALA A 32 -3.59 16.13 7.62
CA ALA A 32 -2.88 14.85 7.72
C ALA A 32 -3.80 13.66 7.38
N GLN A 33 -5.04 13.64 7.90
CA GLN A 33 -6.01 12.60 7.57
C GLN A 33 -6.41 12.61 6.09
N SER A 34 -6.56 13.79 5.49
CA SER A 34 -6.86 13.92 4.06
C SER A 34 -5.70 13.40 3.20
N GLU A 35 -4.45 13.69 3.59
CA GLU A 35 -3.25 13.19 2.92
C GLU A 35 -3.15 11.67 3.03
N GLU A 36 -3.35 11.10 4.22
CA GLU A 36 -3.34 9.65 4.45
C GLU A 36 -4.37 8.92 3.57
N ARG A 37 -5.63 9.39 3.58
CA ARG A 37 -6.69 8.82 2.73
C ARG A 37 -6.37 8.92 1.25
N TRP A 38 -5.78 10.04 0.82
CA TRP A 38 -5.35 10.23 -0.56
C TRP A 38 -4.23 9.25 -0.94
N GLN A 39 -3.23 9.07 -0.08
CA GLN A 39 -2.15 8.11 -0.33
C GLN A 39 -2.66 6.67 -0.37
N ALA A 40 -3.53 6.27 0.56
CA ALA A 40 -4.13 4.94 0.55
C ALA A 40 -4.95 4.68 -0.74
N ALA A 41 -5.76 5.66 -1.17
CA ALA A 41 -6.52 5.55 -2.42
C ALA A 41 -5.60 5.44 -3.64
N ARG A 42 -4.51 6.22 -3.68
CA ARG A 42 -3.53 6.17 -4.75
C ARG A 42 -2.75 4.85 -4.76
N ALA A 43 -2.39 4.33 -3.59
CA ALA A 43 -1.71 3.05 -3.43
C ALA A 43 -2.57 1.92 -3.99
N LYS A 44 -3.87 1.94 -3.70
CA LYS A 44 -4.83 0.98 -4.24
C LYS A 44 -4.91 1.00 -5.76
N VAL A 45 -5.01 2.18 -6.38
CA VAL A 45 -5.03 2.32 -7.85
C VAL A 45 -3.73 1.81 -8.46
N LYS A 46 -2.59 2.10 -7.83
CA LYS A 46 -1.28 1.62 -8.26
C LYS A 46 -1.15 0.10 -8.16
N ALA A 47 -1.67 -0.50 -7.10
CA ALA A 47 -1.72 -1.95 -6.94
C ALA A 47 -2.62 -2.63 -7.99
N GLN A 48 -3.77 -2.04 -8.31
CA GLN A 48 -4.64 -2.54 -9.37
C GLN A 48 -3.94 -2.52 -10.74
N LEU A 49 -3.31 -1.40 -11.08
CA LEU A 49 -2.54 -1.30 -12.32
C LEU A 49 -1.39 -2.32 -12.37
N ALA A 50 -0.69 -2.54 -11.24
CA ALA A 50 0.35 -3.55 -11.16
C ALA A 50 -0.21 -4.98 -11.41
N ALA A 51 -1.40 -5.28 -10.89
CA ALA A 51 -2.08 -6.56 -11.13
C ALA A 51 -2.43 -6.73 -12.62
N ASP A 52 -3.05 -5.73 -13.25
CA ASP A 52 -3.41 -5.77 -14.68
C ASP A 52 -2.17 -5.94 -15.57
N GLN A 53 -1.08 -5.25 -15.24
CA GLN A 53 0.19 -5.35 -15.94
C GLN A 53 0.82 -6.74 -15.78
N LEU A 54 0.75 -7.32 -14.57
CA LEU A 54 1.24 -8.67 -14.31
C LEU A 54 0.46 -9.71 -15.11
N GLU A 55 -0.87 -9.61 -15.13
CA GLU A 55 -1.75 -10.49 -15.92
C GLU A 55 -1.45 -10.39 -17.42
N SER A 56 -1.08 -9.19 -17.89
CA SER A 56 -0.65 -8.94 -19.26
C SER A 56 0.80 -9.39 -19.55
N GLY A 57 1.51 -9.96 -18.57
CA GLY A 57 2.91 -10.39 -18.71
C GLY A 57 3.95 -9.26 -18.64
N ASN A 58 3.53 -8.02 -18.36
CA ASN A 58 4.40 -6.86 -18.25
C ASN A 58 5.05 -6.77 -16.85
N ILE A 59 5.86 -7.77 -16.51
CA ILE A 59 6.40 -7.97 -15.16
C ILE A 59 7.20 -6.75 -14.65
N THR A 60 8.02 -6.14 -15.52
CA THR A 60 8.81 -4.95 -15.14
C THR A 60 7.93 -3.75 -14.79
N ALA A 61 6.85 -3.53 -15.55
CA ALA A 61 5.92 -2.43 -15.27
C ALA A 61 5.17 -2.70 -13.96
N ALA A 62 4.70 -3.95 -13.77
CA ALA A 62 4.02 -4.37 -12.55
C ALA A 62 4.90 -4.14 -11.30
N ALA A 63 6.19 -4.46 -11.38
CA ALA A 63 7.13 -4.23 -10.28
C ALA A 63 7.28 -2.75 -9.92
N VAL A 64 7.31 -1.86 -10.93
CA VAL A 64 7.38 -0.41 -10.71
C VAL A 64 6.13 0.11 -10.01
N GLU A 65 4.95 -0.28 -10.50
CA GLU A 65 3.69 0.20 -9.94
C GLU A 65 3.41 -0.36 -8.55
N LEU A 66 3.79 -1.62 -8.31
CA LEU A 66 3.71 -2.23 -6.98
C LEU A 66 4.67 -1.58 -5.97
N ALA A 67 5.89 -1.22 -6.39
CA ALA A 67 6.84 -0.52 -5.53
C ALA A 67 6.29 0.84 -5.11
N GLU A 68 5.61 1.54 -6.03
CA GLU A 68 4.93 2.79 -5.71
C GLU A 68 3.78 2.60 -4.71
N ALA A 69 2.96 1.56 -4.90
CA ALA A 69 1.88 1.23 -3.97
C ALA A 69 2.41 0.92 -2.56
N THR A 70 3.45 0.08 -2.47
CA THR A 70 4.09 -0.29 -1.20
C THR A 70 4.74 0.91 -0.52
N ARG A 71 5.31 1.86 -1.28
CA ARG A 71 5.91 3.07 -0.71
C ARG A 71 4.85 3.99 -0.09
N GLN A 72 3.66 4.04 -0.65
CA GLN A 72 2.55 4.88 -0.18
C GLN A 72 1.82 4.25 1.01
N ASP A 73 1.79 2.93 1.09
CA ASP A 73 1.16 2.18 2.17
C ASP A 73 1.99 0.93 2.54
N PRO A 74 3.10 1.10 3.31
CA PRO A 74 4.05 0.02 3.59
C PRO A 74 3.48 -1.12 4.44
N ASP A 75 2.48 -0.83 5.27
CA ASP A 75 1.89 -1.77 6.22
C ASP A 75 0.72 -2.56 5.62
N ASN A 76 0.38 -2.29 4.35
CA ASN A 76 -0.72 -2.93 3.66
C ASN A 76 -0.45 -4.41 3.37
N GLN A 77 -1.01 -5.25 4.22
CA GLN A 77 -0.92 -6.71 4.10
C GLN A 77 -1.60 -7.24 2.83
N GLU A 78 -2.56 -6.51 2.24
CA GLU A 78 -3.24 -6.91 1.00
C GLU A 78 -2.29 -6.89 -0.21
N LEU A 79 -1.16 -6.16 -0.13
CA LEU A 79 -0.16 -6.12 -1.21
C LEU A 79 0.78 -7.33 -1.20
N ILE A 80 0.78 -8.14 -0.13
CA ILE A 80 1.72 -9.24 0.03
C ILE A 80 1.57 -10.31 -1.06
N PRO A 81 0.36 -10.83 -1.37
CA PRO A 81 0.20 -11.81 -2.45
C PRO A 81 0.62 -11.25 -3.81
N LEU A 82 0.26 -9.99 -4.12
CA LEU A 82 0.64 -9.34 -5.37
C LEU A 82 2.17 -9.21 -5.49
N ARG A 83 2.86 -8.82 -4.41
CA ARG A 83 4.32 -8.77 -4.35
C ARG A 83 4.97 -10.11 -4.60
N ALA A 84 4.46 -11.16 -3.96
CA ALA A 84 4.94 -12.51 -4.18
C ALA A 84 4.72 -12.96 -5.63
N LYS A 85 3.55 -12.68 -6.21
CA LYS A 85 3.23 -13.01 -7.61
C LYS A 85 4.16 -12.30 -8.61
N VAL A 86 4.44 -11.01 -8.40
CA VAL A 86 5.42 -10.26 -9.23
C VAL A 86 6.81 -10.89 -9.15
N HIS A 87 7.31 -11.18 -7.93
CA HIS A 87 8.60 -11.84 -7.75
C HIS A 87 8.65 -13.24 -8.35
N LEU A 88 7.57 -14.03 -8.23
CA LEU A 88 7.46 -15.36 -8.85
C LEU A 88 7.53 -15.26 -10.38
N ALA A 89 6.81 -14.32 -10.98
CA ALA A 89 6.86 -14.10 -12.42
C ALA A 89 8.25 -13.65 -12.90
N ALA A 90 8.98 -12.90 -12.06
CA ALA A 90 10.37 -12.51 -12.32
C ALA A 90 11.41 -13.62 -12.04
N GLY A 91 11.00 -14.79 -11.53
CA GLY A 91 11.91 -15.87 -11.13
C GLY A 91 12.67 -15.60 -9.81
N GLU A 92 12.27 -14.59 -9.06
CA GLU A 92 12.92 -14.11 -7.84
C GLU A 92 12.42 -14.88 -6.59
N LEU A 93 12.62 -16.19 -6.57
CA LEU A 93 12.03 -17.10 -5.57
C LEU A 93 12.31 -16.69 -4.11
N ASN A 94 13.51 -16.19 -3.84
CA ASN A 94 13.90 -15.72 -2.50
C ASN A 94 13.12 -14.47 -2.06
N GLN A 95 12.83 -13.57 -3.00
CA GLN A 95 12.06 -12.35 -2.71
C GLN A 95 10.58 -12.69 -2.52
N ALA A 96 10.04 -13.57 -3.36
CA ALA A 96 8.69 -14.09 -3.22
C ALA A 96 8.47 -14.75 -1.85
N GLN A 97 9.36 -15.65 -1.44
CA GLN A 97 9.28 -16.31 -0.14
C GLN A 97 9.28 -15.32 1.02
N ARG A 98 10.25 -14.39 1.05
CA ARG A 98 10.34 -13.38 2.12
C ARG A 98 9.08 -12.51 2.20
N ALA A 99 8.53 -12.12 1.05
CA ALA A 99 7.28 -11.36 1.02
C ALA A 99 6.14 -12.15 1.68
N LEU A 100 5.98 -13.43 1.33
CA LEU A 100 4.93 -14.28 1.89
C LEU A 100 5.12 -14.54 3.38
N GLU A 101 6.35 -14.82 3.81
CA GLU A 101 6.69 -15.04 5.23
C GLU A 101 6.42 -13.79 6.08
N SER A 102 6.58 -12.58 5.52
CA SER A 102 6.27 -11.35 6.24
C SER A 102 4.78 -11.14 6.55
N GLY A 103 3.88 -11.80 5.79
CA GLY A 103 2.43 -11.79 6.03
C GLY A 103 1.92 -13.10 6.62
N TYR A 104 2.80 -14.01 7.01
CA TYR A 104 2.41 -15.33 7.49
C TYR A 104 2.05 -15.31 8.98
N GLY A 105 0.92 -15.91 9.33
CA GLY A 105 0.42 -16.01 10.70
C GLY A 105 -0.71 -17.04 10.82
N PRO A 106 -1.28 -17.26 12.01
CA PRO A 106 -2.37 -18.21 12.22
C PRO A 106 -3.58 -17.95 11.30
N ASP A 107 -3.88 -16.67 11.06
CA ASP A 107 -5.01 -16.20 10.23
C ASP A 107 -4.59 -15.81 8.81
N SER A 108 -3.42 -16.24 8.34
CA SER A 108 -2.98 -15.94 6.97
C SER A 108 -3.94 -16.52 5.93
N SER A 109 -4.13 -15.77 4.85
CA SER A 109 -5.06 -16.16 3.79
C SER A 109 -4.64 -17.48 3.13
N PRO A 110 -5.60 -18.28 2.61
CA PRO A 110 -5.29 -19.47 1.84
C PRO A 110 -4.35 -19.19 0.64
N GLU A 111 -4.43 -17.99 0.07
CA GLU A 111 -3.59 -17.56 -1.05
C GLU A 111 -2.11 -17.49 -0.67
N ILE A 112 -1.76 -17.08 0.55
CA ILE A 112 -0.37 -17.05 1.00
C ILE A 112 0.20 -18.47 1.08
N ASP A 113 -0.56 -19.42 1.62
CA ASP A 113 -0.16 -20.84 1.65
C ASP A 113 0.00 -21.39 0.22
N TYR A 114 -0.93 -21.08 -0.68
CA TYR A 114 -0.84 -21.49 -2.08
C TYR A 114 0.42 -20.95 -2.76
N LEU A 115 0.70 -19.65 -2.62
CA LEU A 115 1.88 -19.02 -3.23
C LEU A 115 3.19 -19.54 -2.63
N LEU A 116 3.24 -19.87 -1.33
CA LEU A 116 4.39 -20.56 -0.75
C LEU A 116 4.58 -21.94 -1.37
N GLY A 117 3.48 -22.66 -1.64
CA GLY A 117 3.51 -23.91 -2.39
C GLY A 117 4.11 -23.74 -3.78
N VAL A 118 3.72 -22.69 -4.52
CA VAL A 118 4.30 -22.35 -5.83
C VAL A 118 5.80 -22.05 -5.73
N VAL A 119 6.25 -21.33 -4.70
CA VAL A 119 7.68 -21.09 -4.45
C VAL A 119 8.43 -22.41 -4.27
N TRP A 120 7.92 -23.33 -3.44
CA TRP A 120 8.57 -24.62 -3.19
C TRP A 120 8.53 -25.52 -4.42
N GLN A 121 7.44 -25.48 -5.19
CA GLN A 121 7.30 -26.20 -6.45
C GLN A 121 8.35 -25.75 -7.47
N GLN A 122 8.55 -24.44 -7.66
CA GLN A 122 9.59 -23.91 -8.57
C GLN A 122 11.01 -24.23 -8.10
N ARG A 123 11.20 -24.61 -6.83
CA ARG A 123 12.46 -25.12 -6.28
C ARG A 123 12.56 -26.65 -6.29
N GLU A 124 11.61 -27.34 -6.90
CA GLU A 124 11.55 -28.81 -6.95
C GLU A 124 11.49 -29.46 -5.56
N ARG A 125 10.99 -28.73 -4.55
CA ARG A 125 10.77 -29.22 -3.18
C ARG A 125 9.34 -29.70 -3.04
N TRP A 126 9.03 -30.82 -3.69
CA TRP A 126 7.67 -31.32 -3.87
C TRP A 126 6.92 -31.58 -2.57
N ASP A 127 7.57 -32.18 -1.56
CA ASP A 127 6.93 -32.45 -0.26
C ASP A 127 6.51 -31.15 0.44
N ALA A 128 7.40 -30.16 0.47
CA ALA A 128 7.10 -28.85 1.06
C ALA A 128 6.01 -28.11 0.28
N ALA A 129 6.01 -28.23 -1.06
CA ALA A 129 4.96 -27.66 -1.90
C ALA A 129 3.59 -28.28 -1.57
N LEU A 130 3.53 -29.61 -1.47
CA LEU A 130 2.31 -30.36 -1.13
C LEU A 130 1.76 -29.92 0.22
N GLU A 131 2.59 -29.86 1.27
CA GLU A 131 2.16 -29.39 2.59
C GLU A 131 1.53 -27.99 2.55
N CYS A 132 2.10 -27.08 1.75
CA CYS A 132 1.58 -25.74 1.56
C CYS A 132 0.21 -25.76 0.85
N PHE A 133 0.10 -26.50 -0.25
CA PHE A 133 -1.16 -26.63 -0.98
C PHE A 133 -2.27 -27.26 -0.14
N GLU A 134 -1.95 -28.27 0.67
CA GLU A 134 -2.92 -28.86 1.59
C GLU A 134 -3.38 -27.87 2.67
N ARG A 135 -2.48 -27.03 3.21
CA ARG A 135 -2.88 -25.96 4.14
C ARG A 135 -3.83 -24.97 3.46
N ALA A 136 -3.53 -24.56 2.23
CA ALA A 136 -4.40 -23.69 1.45
C ALA A 136 -5.80 -24.33 1.24
N ALA A 137 -5.84 -25.59 0.79
CA ALA A 137 -7.09 -26.32 0.54
C ALA A 137 -7.94 -26.50 1.81
N ARG A 138 -7.31 -26.75 2.97
CA ARG A 138 -8.02 -26.82 4.25
C ARG A 138 -8.67 -25.50 4.65
N LYS A 139 -8.05 -24.36 4.33
CA LYS A 139 -8.57 -23.03 4.64
C LYS A 139 -9.65 -22.56 3.64
N ALA A 140 -9.65 -23.07 2.41
CA ALA A 140 -10.66 -22.76 1.39
C ALA A 140 -11.27 -24.04 0.77
N PRO A 141 -12.15 -24.76 1.48
CA PRO A 141 -12.69 -26.05 1.01
C PRO A 141 -13.63 -25.95 -0.21
N ARG A 142 -13.99 -24.74 -0.65
CA ARG A 142 -15.08 -24.48 -1.61
C ARG A 142 -14.64 -24.26 -3.06
N GLU A 143 -13.34 -24.28 -3.37
CA GLU A 143 -12.84 -24.16 -4.76
C GLU A 143 -12.69 -25.52 -5.47
N VAL A 144 -13.00 -26.64 -4.81
CA VAL A 144 -12.76 -28.00 -5.29
C VAL A 144 -14.04 -28.83 -5.51
N ALA A 145 -15.19 -28.18 -5.73
CA ALA A 145 -16.46 -28.84 -6.07
C ALA A 145 -16.92 -28.53 -7.50
#